data_AF-A0A355EUD9-F1
#
_entry.id   AF-A0A355EUD9-F1
#
_cell.length_a   1.000
_cell.length_b   1.000
_cell.length_c   1.000
_cell.angle_alpha   90.00
_cell.angle_beta   90.00
_cell.angle_gamma   90.00
#
_symmetry.space_group_name_H-M   'P 1'
#
loop_
_entity.id
_entity.type
_entity.pdbx_description
1 polymer ?
#
loop_
_entity_poly.entity_id
_entity_poly.type
_entity_poly.pdbx_seq_one_letter_code
_entity_poly.pdbx_strand_id
1 'polypeptide(L)'
;MPLKLPIAMKEDLRSLCFQQVDLALSAAEIELTREDGGSFVSGFDRGISIRLDTPRAAKRYGNGLMFALPMLKGEVNIVDLLLIEAVRGFYPAIYDIVRANHEEFSGVESEHRRRGNDGPLAAALLKPVVDALSSEEQEAIKSLLKGLFPRLGNAYGGGGYGSSWLSPWGKAKRISSPDYCPRYFSYSVPKSDVRDSEMDALYAKAAKEAAAEVGKDIAAFFTGGKAKRVIERMRQNEEGAPPNAVASLCVAIAESAKHIPNPPAFYHFAEPVSQAGILISHLLRRLPTGEPRVTLAKQVIEAADPLWFGAEVLGWLHVTDDADKADSNTLTKDEVKEVGKALVERIKARAATGEPLFNVDVSQEQSLLYEWWRVEGREPVQSHLSSVFAKDPKSIALFLQAMAPRSWGQDNVLPRVGELGGNQLKNIKLLYDLDALAQLIRQHLPGDFESPEWFPDNRTPVEQRLVEQFMFVYSKWEKEGEPPAGGGGSDDEPHEGRSAEAVGEHRKDLAAEQADAADASRLKLGSEKKS
;
A
#
# COMPACT_ATOMS: atom_id res chain seq x y z
N MET A 1 9.65 -64.51 -22.72
CA MET A 1 9.68 -64.43 -21.25
C MET A 1 9.81 -62.97 -20.86
N PRO A 2 8.79 -62.33 -20.27
CA PRO A 2 8.96 -60.98 -19.73
C PRO A 2 9.91 -61.03 -18.53
N LEU A 3 11.05 -60.35 -18.63
CA LEU A 3 12.03 -60.19 -17.55
C LEU A 3 11.40 -59.33 -16.44
N LYS A 4 11.15 -59.93 -15.27
CA LYS A 4 10.82 -59.19 -14.05
C LYS A 4 12.09 -58.51 -13.55
N LEU A 5 12.20 -57.20 -13.78
CA LEU A 5 13.27 -56.39 -13.20
C LEU A 5 13.14 -56.40 -11.66
N PRO A 6 14.25 -56.49 -10.91
CA PRO A 6 14.23 -56.41 -9.45
C PRO A 6 13.69 -55.06 -8.99
N ILE A 7 12.95 -55.07 -7.88
CA ILE A 7 12.46 -53.85 -7.22
C ILE A 7 13.69 -53.05 -6.78
N ALA A 8 13.82 -51.81 -7.25
CA ALA A 8 14.91 -50.92 -6.82
C ALA A 8 14.79 -50.65 -5.31
N MET A 9 15.91 -50.69 -4.59
CA MET A 9 15.93 -50.34 -3.16
C MET A 9 15.50 -48.88 -3.00
N LYS A 10 14.75 -48.56 -1.93
CA LYS A 10 14.25 -47.19 -1.69
C LYS A 10 15.39 -46.19 -1.57
N GLU A 11 16.53 -46.62 -1.03
CA GLU A 11 17.76 -45.84 -0.91
C GLU A 11 18.36 -45.48 -2.28
N ASP A 12 18.32 -46.39 -3.25
CA ASP A 12 18.79 -46.16 -4.62
C ASP A 12 17.88 -45.17 -5.36
N LEU A 13 16.57 -45.30 -5.17
CA LEU A 13 15.59 -44.38 -5.76
C LEU A 13 15.70 -42.98 -5.16
N ARG A 14 15.91 -42.87 -3.85
CA ARG A 14 16.17 -41.60 -3.16
C ARG A 14 17.45 -40.95 -3.66
N SER A 15 18.53 -41.72 -3.76
CA SER A 15 19.81 -41.24 -4.29
C SER A 15 19.69 -40.76 -5.73
N LEU A 16 18.97 -41.52 -6.57
CA LEU A 16 18.67 -41.11 -7.95
C LEU A 16 17.87 -39.80 -7.98
N CYS A 17 16.86 -39.66 -7.12
CA CYS A 17 16.04 -38.45 -7.04
C CYS A 17 16.88 -37.23 -6.68
N PHE A 18 17.75 -37.33 -5.67
CA PHE A 18 18.62 -36.23 -5.26
C PHE A 18 19.68 -35.91 -6.31
N GLN A 19 20.22 -36.90 -7.02
CA GLN A 19 21.06 -36.64 -8.19
C GLN A 19 20.32 -35.83 -9.26
N GLN A 20 19.03 -36.08 -9.50
CA GLN A 20 18.25 -35.27 -10.43
C GLN A 20 18.05 -33.83 -9.93
N VAL A 21 17.86 -33.64 -8.62
CA VAL A 21 17.77 -32.31 -8.00
C VAL A 21 19.09 -31.56 -8.16
N ASP A 22 20.22 -32.19 -7.84
CA ASP A 22 21.56 -31.61 -7.95
C ASP A 22 21.90 -31.23 -9.39
N LEU A 23 21.52 -32.07 -10.36
CA LEU A 23 21.67 -31.77 -11.79
C LEU A 23 20.86 -30.52 -12.18
N ALA A 24 19.62 -30.40 -11.70
CA ALA A 24 18.76 -29.27 -12.01
C ALA A 24 19.22 -27.96 -11.35
N LEU A 25 19.69 -28.04 -10.09
CA LEU A 25 20.29 -26.90 -9.39
C LEU A 25 21.57 -26.44 -10.08
N SER A 26 22.44 -27.37 -10.48
CA SER A 26 23.68 -27.07 -11.21
C SER A 26 23.40 -26.43 -12.56
N ALA A 27 22.41 -26.96 -13.32
CA ALA A 27 22.02 -26.41 -14.61
C ALA A 27 21.42 -24.99 -14.50
N ALA A 28 20.77 -24.67 -13.38
CA ALA A 28 20.26 -23.33 -13.09
C ALA A 28 21.30 -22.43 -12.40
N GLU A 29 22.51 -22.92 -12.14
CA GLU A 29 23.56 -22.23 -11.38
C GLU A 29 23.07 -21.75 -10.00
N ILE A 30 22.36 -22.62 -9.28
CA ILE A 30 21.83 -22.36 -7.93
C ILE A 30 22.62 -23.17 -6.91
N GLU A 31 23.17 -22.48 -5.91
CA GLU A 31 23.79 -23.11 -4.76
C GLU A 31 22.85 -23.03 -3.55
N LEU A 32 22.60 -24.16 -2.90
CA LEU A 32 21.83 -24.21 -1.66
C LEU A 32 22.75 -24.03 -0.46
N THR A 33 22.31 -23.26 0.54
CA THR A 33 22.98 -23.25 1.83
C THR A 33 22.81 -24.62 2.52
N ARG A 34 23.64 -24.92 3.53
CA ARG A 34 23.48 -26.16 4.31
C ARG A 34 22.10 -26.25 4.98
N GLU A 35 21.57 -25.12 5.43
CA GLU A 35 20.25 -25.03 6.07
C GLU A 35 19.13 -25.28 5.05
N ASP A 36 19.24 -24.72 3.85
CA ASP A 36 18.28 -24.93 2.76
C ASP A 36 18.26 -26.40 2.31
N GLY A 37 19.44 -26.99 2.12
CA GLY A 37 19.57 -28.40 1.77
C GLY A 37 18.96 -29.32 2.84
N GLY A 38 19.25 -29.04 4.12
CA GLY A 38 18.66 -29.79 5.24
C GLY A 38 17.13 -29.64 5.31
N SER A 39 16.62 -28.44 5.07
CA SER A 39 15.18 -28.15 5.07
C SER A 39 14.45 -28.86 3.93
N PHE A 40 15.03 -28.85 2.72
CA PHE A 40 14.53 -29.59 1.58
C PHE A 40 14.50 -31.10 1.87
N VAL A 41 15.60 -31.69 2.31
CA VAL A 41 15.69 -33.13 2.60
C VAL A 41 14.66 -33.52 3.66
N SER A 42 14.53 -32.72 4.73
CA SER A 42 13.54 -32.99 5.78
C SER A 42 12.10 -32.96 5.25
N GLY A 43 11.74 -31.96 4.43
CA GLY A 43 10.42 -31.87 3.82
C GLY A 43 10.15 -33.00 2.83
N PHE A 44 11.12 -33.32 1.98
CA PHE A 44 11.03 -34.39 0.99
C PHE A 44 10.86 -35.75 1.66
N ASP A 45 11.70 -36.07 2.66
CA ASP A 45 11.65 -37.35 3.35
C ASP A 45 10.35 -37.52 4.15
N ARG A 46 9.83 -36.45 4.76
CA ARG A 46 8.58 -36.49 5.52
C ARG A 46 7.32 -36.59 4.67
N GLY A 47 7.30 -35.99 3.47
CA GLY A 47 6.07 -35.87 2.67
C GLY A 47 6.04 -36.68 1.37
N ILE A 48 7.20 -36.82 0.71
CA ILE A 48 7.28 -37.28 -0.68
C ILE A 48 7.85 -38.70 -0.78
N SER A 49 8.81 -39.05 0.08
CA SER A 49 9.54 -40.33 0.01
C SER A 49 8.62 -41.57 0.00
N ILE A 50 7.45 -41.48 0.66
CA ILE A 50 6.44 -42.55 0.71
C ILE A 50 5.88 -42.93 -0.67
N ARG A 51 5.88 -42.01 -1.65
CA ARG A 51 5.41 -42.22 -3.02
C ARG A 51 6.55 -42.46 -4.02
N LEU A 52 7.80 -42.56 -3.55
CA LEU A 52 8.97 -42.75 -4.38
C LEU A 52 9.18 -44.24 -4.71
N ASP A 53 8.34 -44.75 -5.61
CA ASP A 53 8.32 -46.19 -5.92
C ASP A 53 8.98 -46.55 -7.26
N THR A 54 9.24 -45.56 -8.13
CA THR A 54 9.77 -45.82 -9.47
C THR A 54 10.87 -44.85 -9.90
N PRO A 55 11.90 -45.31 -10.64
CA PRO A 55 12.90 -44.42 -11.24
C PRO A 55 12.28 -43.38 -12.19
N ARG A 56 11.15 -43.72 -12.82
CA ARG A 56 10.41 -42.82 -13.71
C ARG A 56 9.84 -41.63 -12.96
N ALA A 57 9.37 -41.81 -11.72
CA ALA A 57 8.88 -40.71 -10.89
C ALA A 57 10.01 -39.74 -10.52
N ALA A 58 11.17 -40.26 -10.12
CA ALA A 58 12.37 -39.46 -9.85
C ALA A 58 12.80 -38.63 -11.07
N LYS A 59 12.87 -39.24 -12.26
CA LYS A 59 13.20 -38.54 -13.51
C LYS A 59 12.15 -37.49 -13.89
N ARG A 60 10.86 -37.77 -13.70
CA ARG A 60 9.78 -36.81 -13.98
C ARG A 60 9.89 -35.56 -13.10
N TYR A 61 10.17 -35.75 -11.81
CA TYR A 61 10.39 -34.65 -10.88
C TYR A 61 11.62 -33.82 -11.29
N GLY A 62 12.76 -34.48 -11.57
CA GLY A 62 13.97 -33.82 -12.09
C GLY A 62 13.72 -32.99 -13.35
N ASN A 63 13.00 -33.54 -14.32
CA ASN A 63 12.65 -32.82 -15.55
C ASN A 63 11.77 -31.59 -15.29
N GLY A 64 10.87 -31.64 -14.30
CA GLY A 64 10.09 -30.47 -13.87
C GLY A 64 10.98 -29.38 -13.30
N LEU A 65 11.95 -29.75 -12.45
CA LEU A 65 12.92 -28.81 -11.88
C LEU A 65 13.83 -28.17 -12.92
N MET A 66 14.29 -28.94 -13.91
CA MET A 66 15.10 -28.43 -15.04
C MET A 66 14.40 -27.29 -15.80
N PHE A 67 13.07 -27.26 -15.78
CA PHE A 67 12.28 -26.17 -16.37
C PHE A 67 11.98 -25.05 -15.36
N ALA A 68 11.57 -25.40 -14.15
CA ALA A 68 11.11 -24.42 -13.15
C ALA A 68 12.25 -23.57 -12.57
N LEU A 69 13.39 -24.18 -12.26
CA LEU A 69 14.49 -23.51 -11.56
C LEU A 69 15.09 -22.35 -12.36
N PRO A 70 15.43 -22.48 -13.66
CA PRO A 70 15.98 -21.36 -14.43
C PRO A 70 15.00 -20.19 -14.57
N MET A 71 13.68 -20.45 -14.59
CA MET A 71 12.66 -19.41 -14.81
C MET A 71 12.33 -18.62 -13.54
N LEU A 72 12.48 -19.25 -12.36
CA LEU A 72 12.10 -18.66 -11.08
C LEU A 72 13.29 -18.38 -10.16
N LYS A 73 14.53 -18.61 -10.64
CA LYS A 73 15.77 -18.28 -9.92
C LYS A 73 15.73 -16.83 -9.45
N GLY A 74 15.91 -16.62 -8.15
CA GLY A 74 15.91 -15.30 -7.54
C GLY A 74 14.54 -14.67 -7.32
N GLU A 75 13.45 -15.22 -7.89
CA GLU A 75 12.10 -14.66 -7.80
C GLU A 75 11.20 -15.38 -6.78
N VAL A 76 11.64 -16.53 -6.27
CA VAL A 76 10.95 -17.37 -5.27
C VAL A 76 11.92 -18.04 -4.31
N ASN A 77 11.41 -18.58 -3.20
CA ASN A 77 12.18 -19.45 -2.31
C ASN A 77 12.45 -20.80 -2.98
N ILE A 78 13.73 -21.17 -3.11
CA ILE A 78 14.12 -22.39 -3.82
C ILE A 78 13.68 -23.66 -3.09
N VAL A 79 13.71 -23.69 -1.75
CA VAL A 79 13.28 -24.86 -0.98
C VAL A 79 11.77 -25.10 -1.16
N ASP A 80 10.96 -24.04 -1.01
CA ASP A 80 9.51 -24.15 -1.23
C ASP A 80 9.22 -24.56 -2.70
N LEU A 81 10.00 -24.07 -3.67
CA LEU A 81 9.86 -24.45 -5.09
C LEU A 81 10.17 -25.94 -5.32
N LEU A 82 11.29 -26.44 -4.78
CA LEU A 82 11.65 -27.84 -4.87
C LEU A 82 10.55 -28.74 -4.29
N LEU A 83 9.97 -28.35 -3.15
CA LEU A 83 8.94 -29.11 -2.47
C LEU A 83 7.58 -29.05 -3.18
N ILE A 84 7.13 -27.89 -3.67
CA ILE A 84 5.87 -27.80 -4.41
C ILE A 84 5.93 -28.51 -5.77
N GLU A 85 7.09 -28.50 -6.45
CA GLU A 85 7.32 -29.30 -7.66
C GLU A 85 7.35 -30.81 -7.35
N ALA A 86 7.77 -31.19 -6.14
CA ALA A 86 7.62 -32.56 -5.68
C ALA A 86 6.14 -32.91 -5.46
N VAL A 87 5.33 -32.02 -4.87
CA VAL A 87 3.87 -32.21 -4.77
C VAL A 87 3.26 -32.37 -6.17
N ARG A 88 3.65 -31.56 -7.16
CA ARG A 88 3.23 -31.72 -8.56
C ARG A 88 3.60 -33.09 -9.12
N GLY A 89 4.82 -33.55 -8.85
CA GLY A 89 5.35 -34.82 -9.35
C GLY A 89 4.72 -36.05 -8.72
N PHE A 90 4.36 -36.01 -7.43
CA PHE A 90 3.95 -37.20 -6.66
C PHE A 90 2.48 -37.16 -6.20
N TYR A 91 1.87 -35.98 -6.08
CA TYR A 91 0.47 -35.75 -5.69
C TYR A 91 -0.22 -34.74 -6.63
N PRO A 92 -0.40 -35.06 -7.92
CA PRO A 92 -0.87 -34.10 -8.93
C PRO A 92 -2.25 -33.51 -8.61
N ALA A 93 -3.19 -34.32 -8.10
CA ALA A 93 -4.53 -33.83 -7.74
C ALA A 93 -4.51 -32.77 -6.61
N ILE A 94 -3.61 -32.93 -5.64
CA ILE A 94 -3.40 -31.95 -4.57
C ILE A 94 -2.78 -30.68 -5.14
N TYR A 95 -1.75 -30.82 -5.98
CA TYR A 95 -1.11 -29.68 -6.64
C TYR A 95 -2.12 -28.86 -7.46
N ASP A 96 -2.98 -29.50 -8.24
CA ASP A 96 -3.95 -28.82 -9.10
C ASP A 96 -4.97 -28.01 -8.26
N ILE A 97 -5.43 -28.55 -7.13
CA ILE A 97 -6.33 -27.83 -6.20
C ILE A 97 -5.62 -26.62 -5.59
N VAL A 98 -4.39 -26.80 -5.10
CA VAL A 98 -3.59 -25.70 -4.52
C VAL A 98 -3.36 -24.62 -5.57
N ARG A 99 -2.96 -24.99 -6.79
CA ARG A 99 -2.71 -24.07 -7.89
C ARG A 99 -3.95 -23.24 -8.25
N ALA A 100 -5.10 -23.90 -8.39
CA ALA A 100 -6.35 -23.25 -8.78
C ALA A 100 -6.89 -22.29 -7.70
N ASN A 101 -6.53 -22.50 -6.42
CA ASN A 101 -7.09 -21.77 -5.29
C ASN A 101 -6.00 -21.15 -4.39
N HIS A 102 -4.82 -20.84 -4.95
CA HIS A 102 -3.60 -20.51 -4.20
C HIS A 102 -3.75 -19.30 -3.24
N GLU A 103 -4.66 -18.37 -3.53
CA GLU A 103 -5.03 -17.27 -2.64
C GLU A 103 -5.58 -17.75 -1.29
N GLU A 104 -6.27 -18.88 -1.25
CA GLU A 104 -6.80 -19.49 -0.01
C GLU A 104 -5.74 -20.25 0.79
N PHE A 105 -4.61 -20.60 0.17
CA PHE A 105 -3.50 -21.31 0.83
C PHE A 105 -2.43 -20.36 1.38
N SER A 106 -2.27 -19.19 0.77
CA SER A 106 -1.30 -18.18 1.19
C SER A 106 -1.85 -17.23 2.26
N GLY A 107 -0.95 -16.56 2.96
CA GLY A 107 -1.26 -15.56 3.99
C GLY A 107 -1.69 -16.15 5.31
N VAL A 108 -2.42 -15.34 6.08
CA VAL A 108 -2.95 -15.70 7.40
C VAL A 108 -4.46 -15.61 7.37
N GLU A 109 -5.15 -16.42 8.19
CA GLU A 109 -6.60 -16.34 8.22
C GLU A 109 -7.10 -15.02 8.79
N SER A 110 -8.22 -14.52 8.26
CA SER A 110 -8.87 -13.33 8.81
C SER A 110 -9.39 -13.60 10.23
N GLU A 111 -9.38 -12.58 11.09
CA GLU A 111 -9.84 -12.75 12.48
C GLU A 111 -11.29 -13.22 12.59
N HIS A 112 -12.15 -12.76 11.68
CA HIS A 112 -13.54 -13.21 11.59
C HIS A 112 -13.66 -14.70 11.31
N ARG A 113 -12.84 -15.26 10.40
CA ARG A 113 -12.82 -16.70 10.12
C ARG A 113 -12.17 -17.51 11.25
N ARG A 114 -11.14 -16.98 11.91
CA ARG A 114 -10.51 -17.65 13.08
C ARG A 114 -11.47 -17.86 14.25
N ARG A 115 -12.51 -17.02 14.39
CA ARG A 115 -13.54 -17.15 15.44
C ARG A 115 -14.70 -18.07 15.05
N GLY A 116 -14.82 -18.44 13.77
CA GLY A 116 -15.81 -19.40 13.29
C GLY A 116 -15.43 -20.84 13.62
N ASN A 117 -16.42 -21.74 13.61
CA ASN A 117 -16.19 -23.17 13.83
C ASN A 117 -15.83 -23.92 12.53
N ASP A 118 -15.89 -23.24 11.39
CA ASP A 118 -15.54 -23.76 10.08
C ASP A 118 -14.05 -23.51 9.86
N GLY A 119 -13.23 -24.56 9.84
CA GLY A 119 -11.80 -24.47 9.60
C GLY A 119 -11.44 -23.77 8.26
N PRO A 120 -10.15 -23.54 7.96
CA PRO A 120 -9.72 -22.85 6.75
C PRO A 120 -10.30 -23.52 5.48
N LEU A 121 -10.87 -22.71 4.57
CA LEU A 121 -11.47 -23.17 3.31
C LEU A 121 -10.50 -24.05 2.50
N ALA A 122 -9.21 -23.70 2.53
CA ALA A 122 -8.13 -24.47 1.94
C ALA A 122 -8.09 -25.95 2.39
N ALA A 123 -8.34 -26.22 3.68
CA ALA A 123 -8.39 -27.59 4.19
C ALA A 123 -9.63 -28.34 3.69
N ALA A 124 -10.78 -27.65 3.58
CA ALA A 124 -12.00 -28.22 3.03
C ALA A 124 -11.85 -28.59 1.54
N LEU A 125 -11.17 -27.74 0.76
CA LEU A 125 -10.86 -28.02 -0.64
C LEU A 125 -9.98 -29.26 -0.83
N LEU A 126 -9.02 -29.50 0.08
CA LEU A 126 -8.13 -30.66 0.02
C LEU A 126 -8.76 -31.95 0.57
N LYS A 127 -9.77 -31.85 1.44
CA LYS A 127 -10.35 -33.00 2.15
C LYS A 127 -10.73 -34.16 1.22
N PRO A 128 -11.42 -33.98 0.07
CA PRO A 128 -11.83 -35.10 -0.77
C PRO A 128 -10.66 -35.90 -1.36
N VAL A 129 -9.56 -35.22 -1.71
CA VAL A 129 -8.38 -35.88 -2.30
C VAL A 129 -7.46 -36.46 -1.23
N VAL A 130 -7.39 -35.85 -0.05
CA VAL A 130 -6.58 -36.34 1.08
C VAL A 130 -7.23 -37.58 1.69
N ASP A 131 -8.56 -37.59 1.91
CA ASP A 131 -9.26 -38.73 2.52
C ASP A 131 -9.20 -40.00 1.66
N ALA A 132 -8.93 -39.88 0.36
CA ALA A 132 -8.75 -41.01 -0.56
C ALA A 132 -7.36 -41.68 -0.44
N LEU A 133 -6.42 -41.08 0.28
CA LEU A 133 -5.06 -41.61 0.51
C LEU A 133 -5.03 -42.56 1.70
N SER A 134 -3.98 -43.39 1.80
CA SER A 134 -3.77 -44.21 2.99
C SER A 134 -3.46 -43.34 4.22
N SER A 135 -3.71 -43.85 5.44
CA SER A 135 -3.48 -43.07 6.66
C SER A 135 -2.04 -42.54 6.78
N GLU A 136 -1.05 -43.33 6.36
CA GLU A 136 0.36 -42.91 6.36
C GLU A 136 0.63 -41.78 5.37
N GLU A 137 0.04 -41.86 4.18
CA GLU A 137 0.17 -40.83 3.14
C GLU A 137 -0.55 -39.54 3.51
N GLN A 138 -1.70 -39.64 4.18
CA GLN A 138 -2.43 -38.49 4.70
C GLN A 138 -1.56 -37.68 5.67
N GLU A 139 -0.92 -38.34 6.63
CA GLU A 139 -0.06 -37.66 7.60
C GLU A 139 1.19 -37.07 6.93
N ALA A 140 1.79 -37.80 5.99
CA ALA A 140 2.94 -37.32 5.22
C ALA A 140 2.62 -36.04 4.43
N ILE A 141 1.52 -36.03 3.66
CA ILE A 141 1.18 -34.87 2.83
C ILE A 141 0.67 -33.69 3.64
N LYS A 142 -0.11 -33.92 4.72
CA LYS A 142 -0.55 -32.84 5.64
C LYS A 142 0.65 -32.17 6.29
N SER A 143 1.65 -32.93 6.72
CA SER A 143 2.88 -32.42 7.32
C SER A 143 3.67 -31.52 6.35
N LEU A 144 3.82 -31.96 5.09
CA LEU A 144 4.49 -31.18 4.06
C LEU A 144 3.71 -29.88 3.72
N LEU A 145 2.40 -29.99 3.48
CA LEU A 145 1.56 -28.85 3.14
C LEU A 145 1.49 -27.82 4.26
N LYS A 146 1.54 -28.25 5.53
CA LYS A 146 1.63 -27.35 6.68
C LYS A 146 2.94 -26.55 6.70
N GLY A 147 4.04 -27.14 6.25
CA GLY A 147 5.33 -26.45 6.11
C GLY A 147 5.34 -25.39 5.00
N LEU A 148 4.70 -25.70 3.87
CA LEU A 148 4.57 -24.79 2.71
C LEU A 148 3.51 -23.71 2.95
N PHE A 149 2.39 -24.08 3.57
CA PHE A 149 1.21 -23.24 3.79
C PHE A 149 0.83 -23.26 5.27
N PRO A 150 1.48 -22.42 6.10
CA PRO A 150 1.22 -22.35 7.54
C PRO A 150 -0.24 -22.03 7.90
N ARG A 151 -1.01 -21.44 6.97
CA ARG A 151 -2.45 -21.21 7.08
C ARG A 151 -3.25 -22.49 7.34
N LEU A 152 -2.77 -23.64 6.86
CA LEU A 152 -3.35 -24.97 7.13
C LEU A 152 -3.06 -25.47 8.54
N GLY A 153 -2.21 -24.77 9.31
CA GLY A 153 -1.79 -25.16 10.65
C GLY A 153 -2.96 -25.53 11.56
N ASN A 154 -3.96 -24.65 11.69
CA ASN A 154 -5.12 -24.90 12.56
C ASN A 154 -5.92 -26.15 12.17
N ALA A 155 -6.05 -26.46 10.88
CA ALA A 155 -6.77 -27.66 10.41
C ALA A 155 -5.94 -28.94 10.56
N TYR A 156 -4.62 -28.85 10.44
CA TYR A 156 -3.68 -29.97 10.48
C TYR A 156 -2.87 -30.00 11.79
N GLY A 157 -3.50 -29.65 12.90
CA GLY A 157 -2.97 -29.83 14.26
C GLY A 157 -1.73 -28.99 14.60
N GLY A 158 -1.67 -27.74 14.16
CA GLY A 158 -0.62 -26.75 14.49
C GLY A 158 -1.20 -25.47 15.07
N GLY A 159 -0.33 -24.62 15.62
CA GLY A 159 -0.71 -23.29 16.09
C GLY A 159 -1.04 -22.34 14.92
N GLY A 160 -1.92 -21.38 15.17
CA GLY A 160 -2.28 -20.34 14.21
C GLY A 160 -1.17 -19.29 14.05
N TYR A 161 -0.96 -18.84 12.81
CA TYR A 161 -0.02 -17.77 12.50
C TYR A 161 -0.75 -16.42 12.39
N GLY A 162 -0.19 -15.39 13.02
CA GLY A 162 -0.68 -14.02 12.96
C GLY A 162 -0.06 -13.18 11.84
N SER A 163 -0.59 -11.98 11.61
CA SER A 163 -0.15 -11.04 10.56
C SER A 163 1.34 -10.68 10.62
N SER A 164 1.96 -10.77 11.81
CA SER A 164 3.39 -10.59 12.03
C SER A 164 4.28 -11.48 11.15
N TRP A 165 3.77 -12.63 10.70
CA TRP A 165 4.50 -13.58 9.86
C TRP A 165 4.52 -13.22 8.37
N LEU A 166 3.64 -12.33 7.91
CA LEU A 166 3.56 -11.95 6.50
C LEU A 166 4.86 -11.29 6.01
N SER A 167 5.45 -10.40 6.83
CA SER A 167 6.69 -9.70 6.47
C SER A 167 7.89 -10.65 6.34
N PRO A 168 8.21 -11.53 7.32
CA PRO A 168 9.24 -12.55 7.15
C PRO A 168 9.03 -13.46 5.94
N TRP A 169 7.79 -13.90 5.67
CA TRP A 169 7.51 -14.74 4.50
C TRP A 169 7.74 -14.01 3.18
N GLY A 170 7.37 -12.73 3.10
CA GLY A 170 7.65 -11.88 1.94
C GLY A 170 9.15 -11.70 1.71
N LYS A 171 9.93 -11.36 2.77
CA LYS A 171 11.39 -11.20 2.69
C LYS A 171 12.09 -12.49 2.23
N ALA A 172 11.61 -13.65 2.69
CA ALA A 172 12.13 -14.95 2.28
C ALA A 172 11.50 -15.51 0.98
N LYS A 173 10.64 -14.73 0.31
CA LYS A 173 9.98 -15.07 -0.97
C LYS A 173 9.18 -16.39 -0.91
N ARG A 174 8.64 -16.73 0.26
CA ARG A 174 8.00 -18.03 0.52
C ARG A 174 6.68 -18.19 -0.23
N ILE A 175 6.32 -19.44 -0.52
CA ILE A 175 5.03 -19.77 -1.15
C ILE A 175 3.83 -19.40 -0.26
N SER A 176 4.04 -19.29 1.06
CA SER A 176 3.04 -18.81 2.01
C SER A 176 2.79 -17.30 1.92
N SER A 177 3.64 -16.52 1.27
CA SER A 177 3.43 -15.08 1.08
C SER A 177 2.41 -14.85 -0.04
N PRO A 178 1.30 -14.13 0.21
CA PRO A 178 0.33 -13.78 -0.85
C PRO A 178 0.99 -13.07 -2.04
N ASP A 179 2.05 -12.31 -1.81
CA ASP A 179 2.77 -11.55 -2.83
C ASP A 179 3.63 -12.39 -3.78
N TYR A 180 4.01 -13.60 -3.35
CA TYR A 180 4.91 -14.49 -4.09
C TYR A 180 4.25 -15.79 -4.51
N CYS A 181 3.23 -16.25 -3.79
CA CYS A 181 2.49 -17.48 -4.06
C CYS A 181 2.11 -17.66 -5.55
N PRO A 182 1.56 -16.64 -6.25
CA PRO A 182 1.21 -16.79 -7.67
C PRO A 182 2.38 -17.19 -8.58
N ARG A 183 3.60 -16.73 -8.27
CA ARG A 183 4.82 -16.96 -9.10
C ARG A 183 5.19 -18.45 -9.18
N TYR A 184 4.90 -19.22 -8.13
CA TYR A 184 5.16 -20.66 -8.08
C TYR A 184 4.30 -21.47 -9.07
N PHE A 185 3.22 -20.88 -9.58
CA PHE A 185 2.25 -21.58 -10.44
C PHE A 185 2.15 -21.05 -11.87
N SER A 186 2.72 -19.87 -12.13
CA SER A 186 2.74 -19.22 -13.44
C SER A 186 4.07 -19.39 -14.19
N TYR A 187 5.14 -19.88 -13.53
CA TYR A 187 6.52 -19.93 -14.05
C TYR A 187 6.99 -18.62 -14.71
N SER A 188 6.39 -17.50 -14.29
CA SER A 188 6.61 -16.18 -14.82
C SER A 188 6.07 -15.14 -13.84
N VAL A 189 6.69 -13.97 -13.79
CA VAL A 189 6.14 -12.85 -13.02
C VAL A 189 4.94 -12.28 -13.80
N PRO A 190 3.74 -12.20 -13.19
CA PRO A 190 2.55 -11.65 -13.85
C PRO A 190 2.82 -10.25 -14.42
N LYS A 191 2.14 -9.88 -15.52
CA LYS A 191 2.30 -8.54 -16.11
C LYS A 191 1.92 -7.42 -15.14
N SER A 192 1.05 -7.67 -14.17
CA SER A 192 0.66 -6.74 -13.12
C SER A 192 1.66 -6.68 -11.95
N ASP A 193 2.65 -7.56 -11.91
CA ASP A 193 3.72 -7.61 -10.90
C ASP A 193 5.06 -7.15 -11.49
N VAL A 194 6.03 -6.93 -10.60
CA VAL A 194 7.38 -6.43 -10.92
C VAL A 194 8.39 -7.47 -10.45
N ARG A 195 9.38 -7.78 -11.29
CA ARG A 195 10.41 -8.77 -10.93
C ARG A 195 11.29 -8.22 -9.81
N ASP A 196 11.76 -9.09 -8.94
CA ASP A 196 12.69 -8.67 -7.89
C ASP A 196 14.01 -8.20 -8.50
N SER A 197 14.46 -8.85 -9.59
CA SER A 197 15.65 -8.42 -10.32
C SER A 197 15.54 -6.99 -10.87
N GLU A 198 14.34 -6.57 -11.28
CA GLU A 198 14.09 -5.19 -11.75
C GLU A 198 14.19 -4.19 -10.60
N MET A 199 13.68 -4.55 -9.42
CA MET A 199 13.83 -3.73 -8.21
C MET A 199 15.29 -3.65 -7.78
N ASP A 200 16.00 -4.77 -7.70
CA ASP A 200 17.43 -4.80 -7.32
C ASP A 200 18.27 -3.95 -8.27
N ALA A 201 17.99 -4.02 -9.58
CA ALA A 201 18.63 -3.17 -10.58
C ALA A 201 18.33 -1.68 -10.35
N LEU A 202 17.08 -1.33 -10.04
CA LEU A 202 16.69 0.05 -9.71
C LEU A 202 17.45 0.59 -8.50
N TYR A 203 17.52 -0.17 -7.40
CA TYR A 203 18.27 0.23 -6.21
C TYR A 203 19.79 0.32 -6.48
N ALA A 204 20.35 -0.63 -7.23
CA ALA A 204 21.76 -0.61 -7.60
C ALA A 204 22.13 0.56 -8.53
N LYS A 205 21.23 0.93 -9.45
CA LYS A 205 21.35 2.12 -10.30
C LYS A 205 21.25 3.38 -9.48
N ALA A 206 20.25 3.49 -8.61
CA ALA A 206 20.08 4.65 -7.74
C ALA A 206 21.25 4.89 -6.78
N ALA A 207 21.96 3.83 -6.38
CA ALA A 207 23.17 3.94 -5.57
C ALA A 207 24.38 4.55 -6.30
N LYS A 208 24.33 4.66 -7.64
CA LYS A 208 25.46 5.08 -8.48
C LYS A 208 25.14 6.29 -9.37
N GLU A 209 23.89 6.44 -9.75
CA GLU A 209 23.44 7.43 -10.73
C GLU A 209 22.58 8.52 -10.08
N ALA A 210 22.48 9.66 -10.78
CA ALA A 210 21.67 10.80 -10.37
C ALA A 210 20.17 10.52 -10.55
N ALA A 211 19.34 11.26 -9.79
CA ALA A 211 17.88 11.16 -9.83
C ALA A 211 17.29 11.20 -11.25
N ALA A 212 17.81 12.04 -12.14
CA ALA A 212 17.31 12.15 -13.52
C ALA A 212 17.39 10.85 -14.33
N GLU A 213 18.43 10.03 -14.13
CA GLU A 213 18.58 8.75 -14.83
C GLU A 213 17.74 7.64 -14.19
N VAL A 214 17.60 7.69 -12.86
CA VAL A 214 16.70 6.80 -12.09
C VAL A 214 15.23 7.11 -12.42
N GLY A 215 14.90 8.39 -12.60
CA GLY A 215 13.56 8.89 -12.91
C GLY A 215 12.99 8.32 -14.19
N LYS A 216 13.83 8.01 -15.19
CA LYS A 216 13.37 7.33 -16.43
C LYS A 216 12.77 5.95 -16.13
N ASP A 217 13.40 5.19 -15.25
CA ASP A 217 12.93 3.85 -14.88
C ASP A 217 11.70 3.95 -13.98
N ILE A 218 11.70 4.86 -13.00
CA ILE A 218 10.57 5.11 -12.11
C ILE A 218 9.33 5.58 -12.89
N ALA A 219 9.49 6.52 -13.82
CA ALA A 219 8.38 6.97 -14.68
C ALA A 219 7.81 5.80 -15.50
N ALA A 220 8.67 4.95 -16.08
CA ALA A 220 8.22 3.76 -16.81
C ALA A 220 7.43 2.79 -15.90
N PHE A 221 7.87 2.60 -14.65
CA PHE A 221 7.16 1.79 -13.66
C PHE A 221 5.83 2.39 -13.21
N PHE A 222 5.75 3.71 -13.09
CA PHE A 222 4.53 4.42 -12.69
C PHE A 222 3.53 4.56 -13.83
N THR A 223 3.93 4.31 -15.07
CA THR A 223 3.00 4.36 -16.20
C THR A 223 2.13 3.09 -16.24
N GLY A 224 0.85 3.22 -15.84
CA GLY A 224 -0.17 2.19 -15.99
C GLY A 224 -0.46 1.35 -14.73
N GLY A 225 -1.04 0.15 -14.91
CA GLY A 225 -1.56 -0.68 -13.81
C GLY A 225 -0.51 -1.29 -12.87
N LYS A 226 0.79 -1.10 -13.14
CA LYS A 226 1.89 -1.60 -12.30
C LYS A 226 2.30 -0.62 -11.20
N ALA A 227 1.96 0.67 -11.32
CA ALA A 227 2.45 1.72 -10.42
C ALA A 227 2.22 1.41 -8.94
N LYS A 228 0.99 1.02 -8.60
CA LYS A 228 0.62 0.62 -7.23
C LYS A 228 1.50 -0.52 -6.73
N ARG A 229 1.72 -1.55 -7.57
CA ARG A 229 2.52 -2.72 -7.20
C ARG A 229 3.99 -2.39 -7.01
N VAL A 230 4.55 -1.48 -7.81
CA VAL A 230 5.93 -1.00 -7.65
C VAL A 230 6.09 -0.28 -6.32
N ILE A 231 5.18 0.64 -5.99
CA ILE A 231 5.22 1.39 -4.71
C ILE A 231 5.10 0.43 -3.52
N GLU A 232 4.19 -0.54 -3.58
CA GLU A 232 4.07 -1.61 -2.57
C GLU A 232 5.38 -2.38 -2.40
N ARG A 233 6.02 -2.80 -3.51
CA ARG A 233 7.31 -3.53 -3.48
C ARG A 233 8.44 -2.67 -2.90
N MET A 234 8.51 -1.40 -3.26
CA MET A 234 9.51 -0.47 -2.70
C MET A 234 9.31 -0.30 -1.20
N ARG A 235 8.08 -0.12 -0.74
CA ARG A 235 7.75 -0.02 0.70
C ARG A 235 8.13 -1.27 1.48
N GLN A 236 7.93 -2.46 0.91
CA GLN A 236 8.33 -3.72 1.55
C GLN A 236 9.84 -3.83 1.78
N ASN A 237 10.65 -3.12 0.97
CA ASN A 237 12.11 -3.23 0.94
C ASN A 237 12.84 -1.93 1.33
N GLU A 238 12.14 -0.90 1.79
CA GLU A 238 12.69 0.43 2.07
C GLU A 238 13.77 0.42 3.17
N GLU A 239 13.67 -0.47 4.15
CA GLU A 239 14.70 -0.71 5.19
C GLU A 239 16.02 -1.23 4.60
N GLY A 240 15.95 -1.96 3.49
CA GLY A 240 17.11 -2.53 2.80
C GLY A 240 17.80 -1.54 1.87
N ALA A 241 17.20 -0.36 1.64
CA ALA A 241 17.74 0.63 0.73
C ALA A 241 19.13 1.10 1.20
N PRO A 242 20.15 1.06 0.31
CA PRO A 242 21.48 1.53 0.67
C PRO A 242 21.46 3.07 0.79
N PRO A 243 22.12 3.67 1.80
CA PRO A 243 21.99 5.11 2.09
C PRO A 243 22.33 6.02 0.90
N ASN A 244 23.26 5.61 0.04
CA ASN A 244 23.65 6.36 -1.17
C ASN A 244 22.60 6.29 -2.30
N ALA A 245 21.63 5.38 -2.26
CA ALA A 245 20.51 5.35 -3.22
C ALA A 245 19.35 6.25 -2.80
N VAL A 246 19.24 6.58 -1.51
CA VAL A 246 18.08 7.26 -0.92
C VAL A 246 17.77 8.58 -1.60
N ALA A 247 18.79 9.42 -1.81
CA ALA A 247 18.62 10.73 -2.43
C ALA A 247 18.05 10.62 -3.85
N SER A 248 18.67 9.78 -4.69
CA SER A 248 18.23 9.59 -6.08
C SER A 248 16.83 8.98 -6.16
N LEU A 249 16.48 8.04 -5.28
CA LEU A 249 15.14 7.45 -5.24
C LEU A 249 14.07 8.47 -4.83
N CYS A 250 14.27 9.19 -3.73
CA CYS A 250 13.27 10.14 -3.23
C CYS A 250 12.98 11.24 -4.25
N VAL A 251 14.03 11.83 -4.85
CA VAL A 251 13.87 12.88 -5.86
C VAL A 251 13.21 12.32 -7.13
N ALA A 252 13.65 11.15 -7.62
CA ALA A 252 13.08 10.55 -8.83
C ALA A 252 11.60 10.15 -8.66
N ILE A 253 11.18 9.68 -7.48
CA ILE A 253 9.77 9.41 -7.16
C ILE A 253 8.97 10.72 -7.21
N ALA A 254 9.49 11.79 -6.61
CA ALA A 254 8.82 13.07 -6.55
C ALA A 254 8.65 13.73 -7.93
N GLU A 255 9.68 13.67 -8.79
CA GLU A 255 9.62 14.16 -10.18
C GLU A 255 8.65 13.35 -11.05
N SER A 256 8.46 12.07 -10.73
CA SER A 256 7.62 11.14 -11.50
C SER A 256 6.20 11.02 -10.95
N ALA A 257 5.83 11.75 -9.90
CA ALA A 257 4.58 11.54 -9.16
C ALA A 257 3.32 11.77 -10.01
N LYS A 258 3.39 12.65 -11.04
CA LYS A 258 2.32 12.86 -12.03
C LYS A 258 1.88 11.60 -12.79
N HIS A 259 2.75 10.58 -12.84
CA HIS A 259 2.45 9.32 -13.50
C HIS A 259 1.75 8.33 -12.57
N ILE A 260 1.74 8.56 -11.26
CA ILE A 260 1.09 7.69 -10.28
C ILE A 260 -0.43 7.78 -10.46
N PRO A 261 -1.13 6.68 -10.79
CA PRO A 261 -2.59 6.67 -10.81
C PRO A 261 -3.13 6.97 -9.42
N ASN A 262 -4.07 7.91 -9.32
CA ASN A 262 -4.66 8.30 -8.03
C ASN A 262 -6.18 8.08 -7.97
N PRO A 263 -6.66 6.83 -8.05
CA PRO A 263 -8.07 6.56 -7.87
C PRO A 263 -8.48 6.85 -6.41
N PRO A 264 -9.62 7.52 -6.17
CA PRO A 264 -10.10 7.76 -4.81
C PRO A 264 -10.24 6.45 -4.05
N ALA A 265 -9.69 6.40 -2.84
CA ALA A 265 -9.88 5.27 -1.93
C ALA A 265 -10.77 5.68 -0.75
N PHE A 266 -11.39 4.69 -0.10
CA PHE A 266 -12.12 4.94 1.13
C PHE A 266 -11.20 5.48 2.24
N TYR A 267 -9.94 5.04 2.25
CA TYR A 267 -8.91 5.50 3.15
C TYR A 267 -7.81 6.20 2.37
N HIS A 268 -7.59 7.50 2.65
CA HIS A 268 -6.58 8.32 1.98
C HIS A 268 -5.16 7.70 2.03
N PHE A 269 -4.77 7.11 3.17
CA PHE A 269 -3.46 6.48 3.30
C PHE A 269 -3.27 5.32 2.31
N ALA A 270 -4.33 4.67 1.85
CA ALA A 270 -4.26 3.55 0.91
C ALA A 270 -4.17 4.00 -0.56
N GLU A 271 -4.30 5.30 -0.84
CA GLU A 271 -4.14 5.85 -2.19
C GLU A 271 -2.68 5.73 -2.63
N PRO A 272 -2.40 5.42 -3.92
CA PRO A 272 -1.03 5.21 -4.38
C PRO A 272 -0.11 6.42 -4.16
N VAL A 273 -0.63 7.65 -4.25
CA VAL A 273 0.15 8.87 -4.02
C VAL A 273 0.55 9.02 -2.55
N SER A 274 -0.36 8.72 -1.62
CA SER A 274 -0.08 8.67 -0.18
C SER A 274 0.96 7.60 0.14
N GLN A 275 0.85 6.43 -0.49
CA GLN A 275 1.81 5.35 -0.35
C GLN A 275 3.22 5.74 -0.85
N ALA A 276 3.31 6.56 -1.91
CA ALA A 276 4.58 7.13 -2.36
C ALA A 276 5.12 8.20 -1.39
N GLY A 277 4.24 9.02 -0.80
CA GLY A 277 4.63 9.99 0.25
C GLY A 277 5.19 9.29 1.51
N ILE A 278 4.54 8.21 1.96
CA ILE A 278 5.02 7.36 3.06
C ILE A 278 6.38 6.75 2.71
N LEU A 279 6.52 6.19 1.51
CA LEU A 279 7.77 5.61 1.03
C LEU A 279 8.92 6.63 1.07
N ILE A 280 8.71 7.85 0.57
CA ILE A 280 9.71 8.93 0.64
C ILE A 280 10.06 9.24 2.10
N SER A 281 9.06 9.36 2.97
CA SER A 281 9.24 9.63 4.40
C SER A 281 10.10 8.55 5.07
N HIS A 282 9.85 7.26 4.77
CA HIS A 282 10.60 6.15 5.34
C HIS A 282 12.01 6.01 4.74
N LEU A 283 12.18 6.26 3.44
CA LEU A 283 13.50 6.31 2.81
C LEU A 283 14.37 7.42 3.43
N LEU A 284 13.80 8.59 3.74
CA LEU A 284 14.49 9.65 4.47
C LEU A 284 15.00 9.17 5.85
N ARG A 285 14.29 8.26 6.53
CA ARG A 285 14.73 7.71 7.83
C ARG A 285 16.00 6.87 7.74
N ARG A 286 16.41 6.46 6.55
CA ARG A 286 17.71 5.80 6.30
C ARG A 286 18.90 6.74 6.48
N LEU A 287 18.67 8.05 6.50
CA LEU A 287 19.68 9.06 6.80
C LEU A 287 19.69 9.40 8.30
N PRO A 288 20.83 9.88 8.84
CA PRO A 288 20.90 10.42 10.19
C PRO A 288 19.86 11.52 10.42
N THR A 289 19.30 11.59 11.64
CA THR A 289 18.38 12.64 12.04
C THR A 289 19.00 14.04 11.92
N GLY A 290 18.17 15.07 11.75
CA GLY A 290 18.63 16.46 11.60
C GLY A 290 18.85 16.87 10.15
N GLU A 291 19.90 17.68 9.94
CA GLU A 291 20.22 18.36 8.68
C GLU A 291 20.20 17.47 7.42
N PRO A 292 20.70 16.21 7.42
CA PRO A 292 20.67 15.37 6.22
C PRO A 292 19.24 15.09 5.72
N ARG A 293 18.30 14.83 6.63
CA ARG A 293 16.89 14.59 6.27
C ARG A 293 16.22 15.87 5.80
N VAL A 294 16.45 16.99 6.48
CA VAL A 294 15.89 18.30 6.11
C VAL A 294 16.36 18.72 4.72
N THR A 295 17.65 18.56 4.43
CA THR A 295 18.25 18.91 3.14
C THR A 295 17.64 18.10 2.01
N LEU A 296 17.56 16.77 2.16
CA LEU A 296 16.95 15.94 1.14
C LEU A 296 15.44 16.18 1.02
N ALA A 297 14.73 16.41 2.13
CA ALA A 297 13.31 16.75 2.09
C ALA A 297 13.06 18.03 1.27
N LYS A 298 13.89 19.07 1.42
CA LYS A 298 13.81 20.27 0.57
C LYS A 298 14.02 19.95 -0.91
N GLN A 299 15.02 19.13 -1.25
CA GLN A 299 15.25 18.70 -2.64
C GLN A 299 14.05 17.94 -3.22
N VAL A 300 13.43 17.07 -2.42
CA VAL A 300 12.20 16.34 -2.80
C VAL A 300 11.06 17.32 -3.05
N ILE A 301 10.86 18.29 -2.15
CA ILE A 301 9.85 19.33 -2.32
C ILE A 301 10.13 20.19 -3.54
N GLU A 302 11.38 20.50 -3.85
CA GLU A 302 11.77 21.26 -5.05
C GLU A 302 11.46 20.48 -6.33
N ALA A 303 11.65 19.17 -6.31
CA ALA A 303 11.49 18.29 -7.46
C ALA A 303 10.05 17.77 -7.66
N ALA A 304 9.19 17.85 -6.64
CA ALA A 304 7.83 17.30 -6.68
C ALA A 304 7.01 17.83 -7.87
N ASP A 305 6.53 16.91 -8.70
CA ASP A 305 5.68 17.15 -9.87
C ASP A 305 4.57 16.07 -9.93
N PRO A 306 3.30 16.42 -9.69
CA PRO A 306 2.75 17.77 -9.59
C PRO A 306 3.06 18.47 -8.25
N LEU A 307 2.95 19.81 -8.23
CA LEU A 307 3.29 20.62 -7.05
C LEU A 307 2.57 20.18 -5.76
N TRP A 308 1.30 19.78 -5.84
CA TRP A 308 0.52 19.29 -4.70
C TRP A 308 1.08 17.99 -4.10
N PHE A 309 1.86 17.20 -4.84
CA PHE A 309 2.55 16.04 -4.28
C PHE A 309 3.58 16.46 -3.23
N GLY A 310 4.13 17.68 -3.30
CA GLY A 310 4.97 18.23 -2.25
C GLY A 310 4.22 18.39 -0.92
N ALA A 311 2.96 18.81 -0.94
CA ALA A 311 2.12 18.88 0.25
C ALA A 311 1.82 17.47 0.81
N GLU A 312 1.58 16.50 -0.08
CA GLU A 312 1.41 15.09 0.30
C GLU A 312 2.64 14.57 1.05
N VAL A 313 3.84 14.74 0.50
CA VAL A 313 5.11 14.35 1.14
C VAL A 313 5.25 15.04 2.49
N LEU A 314 5.06 16.37 2.55
CA LEU A 314 5.21 17.16 3.76
C LEU A 314 4.32 16.63 4.90
N GLY A 315 3.08 16.25 4.58
CA GLY A 315 2.11 15.68 5.52
C GLY A 315 2.52 14.36 6.14
N TRP A 316 3.42 13.60 5.50
CA TRP A 316 3.97 12.33 5.99
C TRP A 316 5.34 12.47 6.67
N LEU A 317 5.98 13.65 6.63
CA LEU A 317 7.25 13.88 7.32
C LEU A 317 7.06 14.04 8.84
N HIS A 318 5.88 14.47 9.27
CA HIS A 318 5.47 14.56 10.67
C HIS A 318 3.99 14.12 10.81
N VAL A 319 3.79 12.98 11.46
CA VAL A 319 2.50 12.27 11.50
C VAL A 319 1.80 12.36 12.86
N THR A 320 2.53 12.64 13.95
CA THR A 320 1.93 12.67 15.30
C THR A 320 2.63 13.63 16.24
N ASP A 321 1.82 14.27 17.09
CA ASP A 321 2.25 15.16 18.17
C ASP A 321 2.45 14.41 19.50
N ASP A 322 2.09 13.14 19.53
CA ASP A 322 2.23 12.27 20.69
C ASP A 322 3.71 11.98 20.95
N ALA A 323 4.19 12.40 22.12
CA ALA A 323 5.58 12.22 22.53
C ALA A 323 5.96 10.73 22.60
N ASP A 324 5.02 9.85 22.93
CA ASP A 324 5.25 8.41 23.02
C ASP A 324 5.38 7.74 21.63
N LYS A 325 4.97 8.44 20.56
CA LYS A 325 5.04 7.99 19.17
C LYS A 325 5.98 8.87 18.32
N ALA A 326 6.91 9.59 18.96
CA ALA A 326 7.82 10.50 18.26
C ALA A 326 8.72 9.79 17.23
N ASP A 327 9.04 8.51 17.45
CA ASP A 327 9.84 7.70 16.52
C ASP A 327 9.12 7.44 15.18
N SER A 328 7.79 7.57 15.16
CA SER A 328 6.99 7.48 13.94
C SER A 328 7.12 8.74 13.06
N ASN A 329 7.80 9.81 13.52
CA ASN A 329 8.06 11.02 12.74
C ASN A 329 9.42 10.96 12.03
N THR A 330 9.46 11.46 10.78
CA THR A 330 10.72 11.56 10.02
C THR A 330 11.48 12.83 10.37
N LEU A 331 10.74 13.92 10.60
CA LEU A 331 11.21 15.25 10.98
C LEU A 331 10.43 15.79 12.19
N THR A 332 11.06 16.69 12.94
CA THR A 332 10.40 17.48 13.97
C THR A 332 9.46 18.53 13.38
N LYS A 333 8.59 19.13 14.20
CA LYS A 333 7.68 20.20 13.76
C LYS A 333 8.41 21.40 13.15
N ASP A 334 9.50 21.82 13.77
CA ASP A 334 10.26 22.98 13.31
C ASP A 334 10.96 22.70 11.98
N GLU A 335 11.51 21.49 11.83
CA GLU A 335 12.10 21.03 10.57
C GLU A 335 11.06 20.93 9.45
N VAL A 336 9.86 20.39 9.72
CA VAL A 336 8.77 20.38 8.72
C VAL A 336 8.36 21.80 8.35
N LYS A 337 8.28 22.73 9.30
CA LYS A 337 8.00 24.14 9.00
C LYS A 337 9.09 24.76 8.12
N GLU A 338 10.35 24.39 8.34
CA GLU A 338 11.47 24.83 7.50
C GLU A 338 11.38 24.28 6.07
N VAL A 339 11.06 23.00 5.91
CA VAL A 339 10.83 22.38 4.59
C VAL A 339 9.60 22.98 3.91
N GLY A 340 8.54 23.25 4.67
CA GLY A 340 7.29 23.86 4.19
C GLY A 340 7.51 25.24 3.57
N LYS A 341 8.47 26.04 4.07
CA LYS A 341 8.83 27.31 3.42
C LYS A 341 9.30 27.14 1.98
N ALA A 342 10.06 26.07 1.68
CA ALA A 342 10.50 25.80 0.32
C ALA A 342 9.31 25.46 -0.60
N LEU A 343 8.31 24.72 -0.09
CA LEU A 343 7.07 24.46 -0.83
C LEU A 343 6.30 25.75 -1.10
N VAL A 344 6.18 26.63 -0.11
CA VAL A 344 5.46 27.90 -0.23
C VAL A 344 6.07 28.85 -1.24
N GLU A 345 7.40 28.89 -1.38
CA GLU A 345 8.03 29.66 -2.45
C GLU A 345 7.65 29.14 -3.85
N ARG A 346 7.53 27.82 -4.04
CA ARG A 346 7.01 27.24 -5.29
C ARG A 346 5.52 27.55 -5.49
N ILE A 347 4.72 27.48 -4.43
CA ILE A 347 3.30 27.84 -4.46
C ILE A 347 3.13 29.29 -4.91
N LYS A 348 3.89 30.22 -4.34
CA LYS A 348 3.87 31.64 -4.70
C LYS A 348 4.29 31.88 -6.15
N ALA A 349 5.31 31.17 -6.63
CA ALA A 349 5.71 31.25 -8.04
C ALA A 349 4.57 30.81 -8.99
N ARG A 350 3.83 29.75 -8.64
CA ARG A 350 2.64 29.30 -9.38
C ARG A 350 1.46 30.26 -9.22
N ALA A 351 1.24 30.80 -8.03
CA ALA A 351 0.21 31.82 -7.77
C ALA A 351 0.43 33.09 -8.62
N ALA A 352 1.68 33.50 -8.80
CA ALA A 352 2.07 34.69 -9.56
C ALA A 352 1.77 34.58 -11.06
N THR A 353 1.60 33.38 -11.61
CA THR A 353 1.13 33.18 -13.00
C THR A 353 -0.39 33.37 -13.12
N GLY A 354 -1.09 33.56 -12.00
CA GLY A 354 -2.54 33.70 -11.92
C GLY A 354 -3.30 32.38 -11.91
N GLU A 355 -2.63 31.26 -11.63
CA GLU A 355 -3.28 29.97 -11.41
C GLU A 355 -4.07 29.98 -10.09
N PRO A 356 -5.29 29.38 -10.04
CA PRO A 356 -6.13 29.41 -8.84
C PRO A 356 -5.59 28.64 -7.63
N LEU A 357 -4.69 27.68 -7.85
CA LEU A 357 -4.22 26.71 -6.84
C LEU A 357 -5.32 25.80 -6.26
N PHE A 358 -6.44 25.65 -6.97
CA PHE A 358 -7.46 24.66 -6.70
C PHE A 358 -8.05 24.18 -8.03
N ASN A 359 -8.41 22.90 -8.09
CA ASN A 359 -9.03 22.28 -9.25
C ASN A 359 -10.01 21.19 -8.79
N VAL A 360 -11.24 21.24 -9.29
CA VAL A 360 -12.30 20.29 -8.93
C VAL A 360 -12.00 18.85 -9.37
N ASP A 361 -11.23 18.70 -10.47
CA ASP A 361 -10.80 17.40 -10.99
C ASP A 361 -9.58 16.85 -10.22
N VAL A 362 -8.82 17.72 -9.56
CA VAL A 362 -7.61 17.39 -8.79
C VAL A 362 -7.74 17.96 -7.38
N SER A 363 -8.55 17.30 -6.55
CA SER A 363 -8.90 17.78 -5.21
C SER A 363 -7.70 18.01 -4.28
N GLN A 364 -6.56 17.40 -4.57
CA GLN A 364 -5.31 17.62 -3.83
C GLN A 364 -4.74 19.03 -4.02
N GLU A 365 -5.06 19.74 -5.11
CA GLU A 365 -4.50 21.08 -5.36
C GLU A 365 -4.85 22.08 -4.25
N GLN A 366 -6.05 21.97 -3.67
CA GLN A 366 -6.46 22.86 -2.57
C GLN A 366 -5.54 22.78 -1.35
N SER A 367 -4.83 21.66 -1.15
CA SER A 367 -3.86 21.51 -0.05
C SER A 367 -2.78 22.59 -0.07
N LEU A 368 -2.42 23.09 -1.27
CA LEU A 368 -1.44 24.15 -1.46
C LEU A 368 -1.84 25.44 -0.76
N LEU A 369 -3.13 25.79 -0.74
CA LEU A 369 -3.62 26.98 -0.05
C LEU A 369 -3.43 26.87 1.47
N TYR A 370 -3.66 25.67 2.03
CA TYR A 370 -3.44 25.41 3.45
C TYR A 370 -1.96 25.39 3.81
N GLU A 371 -1.09 24.84 2.96
CA GLU A 371 0.35 24.88 3.19
C GLU A 371 0.88 26.32 3.16
N TRP A 372 0.38 27.15 2.25
CA TRP A 372 0.69 28.58 2.26
C TRP A 372 0.19 29.27 3.56
N TRP A 373 -1.05 28.99 3.96
CA TRP A 373 -1.61 29.52 5.21
C TRP A 373 -0.82 29.10 6.46
N ARG A 374 -0.37 27.85 6.56
CA ARG A 374 0.42 27.35 7.70
C ARG A 374 1.74 28.12 7.89
N VAL A 375 2.33 28.62 6.81
CA VAL A 375 3.65 29.29 6.83
C VAL A 375 3.52 30.81 6.97
N GLU A 376 2.66 31.44 6.18
CA GLU A 376 2.57 32.91 6.09
C GLU A 376 1.25 33.49 6.64
N GLY A 377 0.30 32.65 7.06
CA GLY A 377 -1.00 33.07 7.58
C GLY A 377 -2.05 33.35 6.49
N ARG A 378 -3.19 33.90 6.91
CA ARG A 378 -4.37 34.11 6.05
C ARG A 378 -4.17 35.21 5.01
N GLU A 379 -3.53 36.32 5.37
CA GLU A 379 -3.53 37.53 4.54
C GLU A 379 -2.98 37.32 3.11
N PRO A 380 -1.83 36.64 2.90
CA PRO A 380 -1.30 36.43 1.55
C PRO A 380 -2.20 35.50 0.71
N VAL A 381 -2.75 34.46 1.34
CA VAL A 381 -3.64 33.49 0.69
C VAL A 381 -4.94 34.15 0.27
N GLN A 382 -5.55 34.94 1.17
CA GLN A 382 -6.75 35.70 0.88
C GLN A 382 -6.51 36.72 -0.23
N SER A 383 -5.36 37.41 -0.25
CA SER A 383 -5.00 38.33 -1.32
C SER A 383 -4.93 37.63 -2.69
N HIS A 384 -4.33 36.45 -2.73
CA HIS A 384 -4.29 35.63 -3.95
C HIS A 384 -5.70 35.22 -4.40
N LEU A 385 -6.50 34.63 -3.51
CA LEU A 385 -7.87 34.21 -3.81
C LEU A 385 -8.76 35.38 -4.29
N SER A 386 -8.65 36.55 -3.64
CA SER A 386 -9.34 37.77 -4.08
C SER A 386 -8.98 38.14 -5.51
N SER A 387 -7.70 38.03 -5.89
CA SER A 387 -7.25 38.31 -7.27
C SER A 387 -7.82 37.32 -8.28
N VAL A 388 -7.94 36.03 -7.91
CA VAL A 388 -8.54 34.98 -8.73
C VAL A 388 -10.03 35.24 -8.92
N PHE A 389 -10.76 35.52 -7.83
CA PHE A 389 -12.20 35.81 -7.86
C PHE A 389 -12.53 37.08 -8.63
N ALA A 390 -11.70 38.12 -8.53
CA ALA A 390 -11.88 39.35 -9.29
C ALA A 390 -11.69 39.15 -10.81
N LYS A 391 -10.83 38.21 -11.21
CA LYS A 391 -10.56 37.89 -12.62
C LYS A 391 -11.68 37.05 -13.26
N ASP A 392 -12.20 36.08 -12.52
CA ASP A 392 -13.37 35.29 -12.92
C ASP A 392 -14.23 34.97 -11.70
N PRO A 393 -15.38 35.65 -11.52
CA PRO A 393 -16.25 35.42 -10.37
C PRO A 393 -16.83 34.00 -10.29
N LYS A 394 -16.86 33.23 -11.39
CA LYS A 394 -17.26 31.81 -11.34
C LYS A 394 -16.30 30.98 -10.51
N SER A 395 -15.05 31.43 -10.35
CA SER A 395 -14.04 30.79 -9.51
C SER A 395 -14.44 30.72 -8.04
N ILE A 396 -15.36 31.57 -7.58
CA ILE A 396 -15.91 31.50 -6.21
C ILE A 396 -16.63 30.16 -6.02
N ALA A 397 -17.51 29.79 -6.95
CA ALA A 397 -18.25 28.52 -6.87
C ALA A 397 -17.33 27.30 -7.05
N LEU A 398 -16.34 27.39 -7.95
CA LEU A 398 -15.33 26.34 -8.13
C LEU A 398 -14.45 26.16 -6.89
N PHE A 399 -14.11 27.25 -6.19
CA PHE A 399 -13.41 27.20 -4.91
C PHE A 399 -14.25 26.47 -3.87
N LEU A 400 -15.53 26.85 -3.70
CA LEU A 400 -16.44 26.16 -2.79
C LEU A 400 -16.57 24.67 -3.13
N GLN A 401 -16.62 24.31 -4.42
CA GLN A 401 -16.65 22.92 -4.86
C GLN A 401 -15.36 22.16 -4.58
N ALA A 402 -14.19 22.79 -4.73
CA ALA A 402 -12.92 22.18 -4.39
C ALA A 402 -12.82 21.90 -2.87
N MET A 403 -13.37 22.81 -2.05
CA MET A 403 -13.40 22.74 -0.59
C MET A 403 -14.48 21.82 -0.04
N ALA A 404 -15.43 21.41 -0.89
CA ALA A 404 -16.46 20.46 -0.51
C ALA A 404 -15.86 19.05 -0.38
N PRO A 405 -16.34 18.27 0.60
CA PRO A 405 -15.88 16.92 0.81
C PRO A 405 -16.31 15.98 -0.32
N ARG A 406 -15.76 14.76 -0.32
CA ARG A 406 -16.17 13.72 -1.24
C ARG A 406 -16.98 12.65 -0.49
N SER A 407 -18.23 12.46 -0.89
CA SER A 407 -19.14 11.50 -0.28
C SER A 407 -19.34 10.25 -1.14
N TRP A 408 -19.38 9.09 -0.48
CA TRP A 408 -19.72 7.81 -1.11
C TRP A 408 -21.21 7.53 -0.89
N GLY A 409 -21.96 7.40 -1.99
CA GLY A 409 -23.36 6.99 -1.93
C GLY A 409 -23.49 5.46 -1.90
N GLN A 410 -24.58 4.95 -1.32
CA GLN A 410 -24.82 3.52 -1.12
C GLN A 410 -24.78 2.69 -2.43
N ASP A 411 -25.05 3.33 -3.58
CA ASP A 411 -25.06 2.72 -4.92
C ASP A 411 -24.02 3.32 -5.90
N ASN A 412 -23.11 4.19 -5.44
CA ASN A 412 -22.17 4.87 -6.33
C ASN A 412 -20.81 4.18 -6.39
N VAL A 413 -20.33 3.93 -7.61
CA VAL A 413 -18.97 3.41 -7.88
C VAL A 413 -17.89 4.49 -7.73
N LEU A 414 -18.26 5.77 -7.87
CA LEU A 414 -17.38 6.92 -7.73
C LEU A 414 -17.91 7.90 -6.67
N PRO A 415 -17.03 8.56 -5.91
CA PRO A 415 -17.46 9.55 -4.93
C PRO A 415 -18.08 10.76 -5.63
N ARG A 416 -19.09 11.36 -5.01
CA ARG A 416 -19.71 12.63 -5.44
C ARG A 416 -19.23 13.78 -4.57
N VAL A 417 -19.44 15.00 -5.05
CA VAL A 417 -19.24 16.21 -4.24
C VAL A 417 -20.28 16.21 -3.11
N GLY A 418 -19.80 16.25 -1.87
CA GLY A 418 -20.60 16.26 -0.66
C GLY A 418 -21.20 17.64 -0.35
N GLU A 419 -21.43 17.88 0.93
CA GLU A 419 -22.10 19.08 1.44
C GLU A 419 -21.10 20.01 2.14
N LEU A 420 -21.30 21.33 2.00
CA LEU A 420 -20.51 22.33 2.72
C LEU A 420 -21.16 22.62 4.08
N GLY A 421 -20.80 21.82 5.08
CA GLY A 421 -21.22 22.03 6.46
C GLY A 421 -20.28 22.92 7.28
N GLY A 422 -20.54 22.99 8.58
CA GLY A 422 -19.78 23.82 9.50
C GLY A 422 -18.28 23.53 9.51
N ASN A 423 -17.87 22.26 9.39
CA ASN A 423 -16.44 21.90 9.35
C ASN A 423 -15.74 22.50 8.11
N GLN A 424 -16.41 22.49 6.95
CA GLN A 424 -15.86 23.07 5.74
C GLN A 424 -15.76 24.59 5.85
N LEU A 425 -16.73 25.26 6.46
CA LEU A 425 -16.64 26.70 6.71
C LEU A 425 -15.52 27.05 7.69
N LYS A 426 -15.27 26.23 8.72
CA LYS A 426 -14.10 26.40 9.60
C LYS A 426 -12.80 26.33 8.81
N ASN A 427 -12.69 25.41 7.87
CA ASN A 427 -11.52 25.28 7.01
C ASN A 427 -11.39 26.46 6.03
N ILE A 428 -12.49 26.90 5.40
CA ILE A 428 -12.52 28.08 4.52
C ILE A 428 -12.08 29.33 5.29
N LYS A 429 -12.52 29.50 6.53
CA LYS A 429 -12.18 30.64 7.41
C LYS A 429 -10.68 30.80 7.63
N LEU A 430 -9.91 29.71 7.58
CA LEU A 430 -8.44 29.76 7.66
C LEU A 430 -7.84 30.49 6.45
N LEU A 431 -8.44 30.31 5.27
CA LEU A 431 -7.92 30.81 4.00
C LEU A 431 -8.52 32.17 3.59
N TYR A 432 -9.77 32.43 3.96
CA TYR A 432 -10.52 33.59 3.50
C TYR A 432 -11.53 34.05 4.56
N ASP A 433 -11.64 35.37 4.72
CA ASP A 433 -12.62 35.99 5.62
C ASP A 433 -14.07 35.73 5.20
N LEU A 434 -14.87 35.12 6.08
CA LEU A 434 -16.21 34.63 5.73
C LEU A 434 -17.17 35.76 5.36
N ASP A 435 -17.11 36.90 6.03
CA ASP A 435 -17.97 38.06 5.75
C ASP A 435 -17.65 38.63 4.36
N ALA A 436 -16.36 38.76 4.03
CA ALA A 436 -15.92 39.18 2.71
C ALA A 436 -16.33 38.17 1.61
N LEU A 437 -16.25 36.86 1.89
CA LEU A 437 -16.66 35.83 0.94
C LEU A 437 -18.17 35.86 0.70
N ALA A 438 -18.97 36.00 1.76
CA ALA A 438 -20.42 36.14 1.68
C ALA A 438 -20.83 37.38 0.86
N GLN A 439 -20.12 38.50 1.01
CA GLN A 439 -20.34 39.69 0.19
C GLN A 439 -20.06 39.43 -1.30
N LEU A 440 -18.94 38.76 -1.62
CA LEU A 440 -18.62 38.40 -3.01
C LEU A 440 -19.65 37.46 -3.62
N ILE A 441 -20.12 36.47 -2.86
CA ILE A 441 -21.18 35.55 -3.28
C ILE A 441 -22.44 36.34 -3.65
N ARG A 442 -22.94 37.20 -2.74
CA ARG A 442 -24.13 38.03 -2.98
C ARG A 442 -23.98 38.93 -4.20
N GLN A 443 -22.78 39.44 -4.45
CA GLN A 443 -22.52 40.37 -5.55
C GLN A 443 -22.44 39.69 -6.92
N HIS A 444 -21.91 38.47 -6.98
CA HIS A 444 -21.46 37.88 -8.24
C HIS A 444 -22.12 36.56 -8.63
N LEU A 445 -22.76 35.85 -7.69
CA LEU A 445 -23.38 34.55 -7.95
C LEU A 445 -24.91 34.63 -7.87
N PRO A 446 -25.64 33.87 -8.70
CA PRO A 446 -27.10 33.83 -8.64
C PRO A 446 -27.58 32.99 -7.44
N GLY A 447 -28.60 33.45 -6.73
CA GLY A 447 -29.27 32.71 -5.65
C GLY A 447 -30.13 33.63 -4.78
N ASP A 448 -31.08 33.06 -4.04
CA ASP A 448 -31.80 33.77 -2.98
C ASP A 448 -31.04 33.58 -1.65
N PHE A 449 -30.28 34.60 -1.27
CA PHE A 449 -29.45 34.57 -0.07
C PHE A 449 -30.09 35.24 1.15
N GLU A 450 -31.31 35.76 1.02
CA GLU A 450 -32.07 36.33 2.14
C GLU A 450 -32.76 35.22 2.95
N SER A 451 -33.03 34.08 2.32
CA SER A 451 -33.59 32.88 2.95
C SER A 451 -32.98 31.62 2.34
N PRO A 452 -31.67 31.37 2.56
CA PRO A 452 -30.98 30.21 1.98
C PRO A 452 -31.58 28.90 2.52
N GLU A 453 -31.69 27.89 1.65
CA GLU A 453 -32.17 26.55 2.03
C GLU A 453 -30.99 25.56 2.11
N TRP A 454 -31.02 24.67 3.12
CA TRP A 454 -29.95 23.67 3.31
C TRP A 454 -29.96 22.55 2.26
N PHE A 455 -31.16 22.14 1.82
CA PHE A 455 -31.37 21.13 0.78
C PHE A 455 -31.99 21.73 -0.49
N PRO A 456 -31.19 22.42 -1.32
CA PRO A 456 -31.62 22.78 -2.67
C PRO A 456 -32.05 21.50 -3.41
N ASP A 457 -33.11 21.59 -4.24
CA ASP A 457 -33.61 20.46 -5.05
C ASP A 457 -32.43 19.63 -5.64
N ASN A 458 -32.52 18.31 -5.65
CA ASN A 458 -31.51 17.43 -6.27
C ASN A 458 -31.26 17.74 -7.76
N ARG A 459 -32.11 18.55 -8.39
CA ARG A 459 -31.94 19.10 -9.74
C ARG A 459 -31.07 20.36 -9.80
N THR A 460 -30.79 20.99 -8.67
CA THR A 460 -29.97 22.20 -8.55
C THR A 460 -28.52 21.85 -8.92
N PRO A 461 -27.87 22.63 -9.81
CA PRO A 461 -26.46 22.47 -10.12
C PRO A 461 -25.59 22.49 -8.87
N VAL A 462 -24.50 21.70 -8.85
CA VAL A 462 -23.62 21.56 -7.68
C VAL A 462 -23.09 22.93 -7.24
N GLU A 463 -22.71 23.77 -8.19
CA GLU A 463 -22.18 25.11 -7.93
C GLU A 463 -23.18 25.97 -7.15
N GLN A 464 -24.45 25.94 -7.56
CA GLN A 464 -25.51 26.70 -6.88
C GLN A 464 -25.83 26.10 -5.51
N ARG A 465 -25.93 24.76 -5.43
CA ARG A 465 -26.20 24.06 -4.17
C ARG A 465 -25.16 24.41 -3.09
N LEU A 466 -23.88 24.40 -3.45
CA LEU A 466 -22.79 24.68 -2.52
C LEU A 466 -22.77 26.13 -2.05
N VAL A 467 -23.15 27.07 -2.92
CA VAL A 467 -23.26 28.49 -2.56
C VAL A 467 -24.42 28.71 -1.57
N GLU A 468 -25.57 28.09 -1.81
CA GLU A 468 -26.72 28.16 -0.91
C GLU A 468 -26.41 27.52 0.45
N GLN A 469 -25.73 26.36 0.46
CA GLN A 469 -25.24 25.71 1.69
C GLN A 469 -24.26 26.60 2.46
N PHE A 470 -23.30 27.24 1.79
CA PHE A 470 -22.40 28.19 2.42
C PHE A 470 -23.18 29.33 3.09
N MET A 471 -24.10 29.96 2.35
CA MET A 471 -24.91 31.08 2.85
C MET A 471 -25.82 30.67 4.01
N PHE A 472 -26.34 29.43 4.00
CA PHE A 472 -27.13 28.87 5.09
C PHE A 472 -26.32 28.78 6.40
N VAL A 473 -25.16 28.11 6.36
CA VAL A 473 -24.32 27.94 7.55
C VAL A 473 -23.77 29.28 8.03
N TYR A 474 -23.31 30.13 7.10
CA TYR A 474 -22.84 31.48 7.41
C TYR A 474 -23.93 32.30 8.13
N SER A 475 -25.15 32.35 7.59
CA SER A 475 -26.26 33.09 8.20
C SER A 475 -26.68 32.54 9.56
N LYS A 476 -26.56 31.22 9.76
CA LYS A 476 -26.78 30.58 11.07
C LYS A 476 -25.71 31.04 12.07
N TRP A 477 -24.44 31.02 11.69
CA TRP A 477 -23.33 31.46 12.55
C TRP A 477 -23.37 32.97 12.85
N GLU A 478 -23.83 33.82 11.94
CA GLU A 478 -24.05 35.25 12.22
C GLU A 478 -25.09 35.47 13.34
N LYS A 479 -26.11 34.60 13.43
CA LYS A 479 -27.19 34.71 14.43
C LYS A 479 -26.86 34.03 15.74
N GLU A 480 -26.28 32.83 15.68
CA GLU A 480 -26.13 31.91 16.81
C GLU A 480 -24.68 31.83 17.33
N GLY A 481 -23.73 32.37 16.58
CA GLY A 481 -22.29 32.22 16.83
C GLY A 481 -21.72 30.94 16.23
N GLU A 482 -20.41 30.92 16.03
CA GLU A 482 -19.70 29.72 15.56
C GLU A 482 -19.66 28.65 16.68
N PRO A 483 -20.06 27.39 16.40
CA PRO A 483 -20.03 26.33 17.40
C PRO A 483 -18.59 25.97 17.80
N PRO A 484 -18.32 25.64 19.08
CA PRO A 484 -16.96 25.35 19.58
C PRO A 484 -16.32 24.15 18.88
N ALA A 485 -14.99 24.14 18.80
CA ALA A 485 -14.21 23.03 18.24
C ALA A 485 -14.40 21.77 19.11
N GLY A 486 -14.98 20.70 18.54
CA GLY A 486 -15.26 19.43 19.22
C GLY A 486 -16.74 19.02 19.29
N GLY A 487 -17.68 19.92 18.97
CA GLY A 487 -19.11 19.62 18.86
C GLY A 487 -19.54 19.09 17.48
N GLY A 488 -18.69 18.31 16.80
CA GLY A 488 -18.95 17.77 15.45
C GLY A 488 -19.96 16.62 15.43
N GLY A 489 -21.00 16.70 16.24
CA GLY A 489 -22.11 15.77 16.29
C GLY A 489 -23.43 16.52 16.13
N SER A 490 -24.16 16.16 15.07
CA SER A 490 -25.62 16.26 14.89
C SER A 490 -26.36 17.60 14.85
N ASP A 491 -25.82 18.74 15.29
CA ASP A 491 -26.67 19.95 15.43
C ASP A 491 -26.71 20.89 14.21
N ASP A 492 -25.80 20.69 13.24
CA ASP A 492 -25.74 21.45 11.97
C ASP A 492 -26.18 20.64 10.73
N GLU A 493 -26.39 19.32 10.86
CA GLU A 493 -26.87 18.42 9.79
C GLU A 493 -28.30 17.94 10.11
N PRO A 494 -29.31 18.18 9.26
CA PRO A 494 -30.60 17.52 9.41
C PRO A 494 -30.41 16.01 9.18
N HIS A 495 -30.79 15.20 10.16
CA HIS A 495 -30.64 13.75 10.14
C HIS A 495 -31.23 13.08 8.88
N GLU A 496 -30.37 12.65 7.96
CA GLU A 496 -30.47 11.38 7.22
C GLU A 496 -29.14 11.07 6.50
N GLY A 497 -28.41 10.05 6.97
CA GLY A 497 -27.18 9.55 6.34
C GLY A 497 -25.88 9.96 7.05
N ARG A 498 -25.30 9.04 7.83
CA ARG A 498 -24.03 9.23 8.55
C ARG A 498 -22.88 9.61 7.59
N SER A 499 -22.37 10.83 7.67
CA SER A 499 -21.18 11.33 6.96
C SER A 499 -19.88 10.95 7.73
N ALA A 500 -18.85 10.53 7.00
CA ALA A 500 -17.64 9.87 7.53
C ALA A 500 -16.40 10.78 7.57
N GLU A 501 -16.53 12.01 8.09
CA GLU A 501 -15.51 13.06 7.91
C GLU A 501 -15.02 13.80 9.15
N ALA A 502 -15.37 13.37 10.35
CA ALA A 502 -14.66 13.81 11.56
C ALA A 502 -13.36 13.00 11.76
N VAL A 503 -12.44 13.05 10.78
CA VAL A 503 -11.25 12.17 10.81
C VAL A 503 -10.03 12.82 10.13
N GLY A 504 -9.57 13.97 10.63
CA GLY A 504 -8.31 14.60 10.17
C GLY A 504 -7.12 14.23 11.07
N GLU A 505 -7.23 14.53 12.36
CA GLU A 505 -6.20 14.20 13.36
C GLU A 505 -6.26 12.72 13.78
N HIS A 506 -7.46 12.18 14.01
CA HIS A 506 -7.64 10.79 14.44
C HIS A 506 -7.25 9.75 13.35
N ARG A 507 -7.18 10.16 12.08
CA ARG A 507 -6.80 9.30 10.93
C ARG A 507 -5.29 9.13 10.82
N LYS A 508 -4.51 10.13 11.25
CA LYS A 508 -3.04 10.06 11.27
C LYS A 508 -2.55 9.19 12.42
N ASP A 509 -3.24 9.22 13.57
CA ASP A 509 -2.93 8.33 14.69
C ASP A 509 -3.20 6.85 14.37
N LEU A 510 -4.31 6.55 13.67
CA LEU A 510 -4.60 5.20 13.16
C LEU A 510 -3.64 4.77 12.04
N ALA A 511 -3.19 5.70 11.19
CA ALA A 511 -2.18 5.42 10.17
C ALA A 511 -0.79 5.20 10.78
N ALA A 512 -0.41 5.96 11.81
CA ALA A 512 0.80 5.73 12.60
C ALA A 512 0.71 4.39 13.34
N GLU A 513 -0.44 4.07 13.94
CA GLU A 513 -0.67 2.81 14.66
C GLU A 513 -0.73 1.59 13.72
N GLN A 514 -1.19 1.72 12.47
CA GLN A 514 -1.18 0.63 11.48
C GLN A 514 0.15 0.54 10.69
N ALA A 515 0.85 1.65 10.47
CA ALA A 515 2.23 1.65 9.99
C ALA A 515 3.16 1.01 11.03
N ASP A 516 2.95 1.30 12.31
CA ASP A 516 3.65 0.68 13.44
C ASP A 516 3.09 -0.71 13.81
N ALA A 517 1.86 -1.10 13.50
CA ALA A 517 1.40 -2.48 13.74
C ALA A 517 2.20 -3.52 12.93
N ALA A 518 2.77 -3.09 11.79
CA ALA A 518 3.75 -3.86 11.04
C ALA A 518 5.12 -3.97 11.76
N ASP A 519 5.44 -3.04 12.67
CA ASP A 519 6.74 -2.90 13.34
C ASP A 519 6.73 -3.31 14.83
N ALA A 520 5.65 -3.08 15.59
CA ALA A 520 5.42 -3.53 16.97
C ALA A 520 5.41 -5.07 17.09
N SER A 521 5.13 -5.77 15.99
CA SER A 521 5.29 -7.22 15.87
C SER A 521 6.76 -7.68 15.98
N ARG A 522 7.75 -6.79 15.91
CA ARG A 522 9.19 -7.13 15.85
C ARG A 522 9.95 -6.89 17.15
N LEU A 523 9.50 -5.98 18.03
CA LEU A 523 10.15 -5.74 19.33
C LEU A 523 9.95 -6.88 20.34
N LYS A 524 8.89 -7.70 20.20
CA LYS A 524 8.68 -8.89 21.05
C LYS A 524 9.56 -10.10 20.69
N LEU A 525 10.17 -10.13 19.50
CA LEU A 525 11.07 -11.21 19.07
C LEU A 525 12.50 -11.08 19.64
N GLY A 526 12.85 -9.93 20.24
CA GLY A 526 14.11 -9.74 20.97
C GLY A 526 14.11 -10.33 22.38
N SER A 527 12.93 -10.48 23.01
CA SER A 527 12.79 -10.98 24.38
C SER A 527 12.57 -12.49 24.49
N GLU A 528 12.13 -13.17 23.42
CA GLU A 528 11.90 -14.64 23.45
C GLU A 528 13.11 -15.48 22.99
N LYS A 529 14.25 -14.86 22.65
CA LYS A 529 15.54 -15.57 22.44
C LYS A 529 16.39 -15.73 23.70
N LYS A 530 15.86 -15.37 24.88
CA LYS A 530 16.44 -15.70 26.19
C LYS A 530 15.38 -16.34 27.08
N SER A 531 14.98 -17.56 26.74
CA SER A 531 14.49 -18.54 27.70
C SER A 531 14.66 -19.95 27.15
#